data_AF-A0A1B9G4R4-F1
#
_entry.id   AF-A0A1B9G4R4-F1
#
_cell.length_a   1.000
_cell.length_b   1.000
_cell.length_c   1.000
_cell.angle_alpha   90.00
_cell.angle_beta   90.00
_cell.angle_gamma   90.00
#
_symmetry.space_group_name_H-M   'P 1'
#
loop_
_entity.id
_entity.type
_entity.pdbx_description
1 polymer ?
#
loop_
_entity_poly.entity_id
_entity_poly.type
_entity_poly.pdbx_seq_one_letter_code
_entity_poly.pdbx_strand_id
1 'polypeptide(L)'
;MSTATAPQTPPPAELRERRPSPVDKLDPAFEPTTPEKEESTFNKLAGVHNIKPTFEPSDKHIPDNYVTYTIQRQKYLPPVTWKTLLQNIQWISFLALTITPSIAIYGIFTTSWNTKTAIWSVIYYFITGLGITAGYHRLWAHRAYNASVPLQFALALAGAGAVEGSIKWWSRGHRAHHRYTDTKLDPYSAHEGFWHSHVGWMLVKPRGKIGVADVSDLSRNKVVRWQHKNYVPLIFIMGFVVPTVVAGLGWGDWWGGFYFAGAARLVFVHHSTFCVNSLAHWLGEQPFDNKHTPRDHFITALCTVGEGYHNFHHQFPMDFRNAIKWYQYDPTKWFIWTMSQFKLASHLKRFPDNEIKKGQYTMKLQELQEQAEKLQWPKSSNELPVISWDDFKAESKERALVAVHGFIHDCSSFIEDHPGGAHLIKRAIGTDATTAFFGGVYDHSNAAHNMLAMMRVGILDGGMEVEHLKRRPAESVASSATNSPVSSASASSVDIQSLADQDEDDRLYQTQLNSQGPVPKAPFGQPQAQVADRWTLSVPPSEKWRIVPTVPEIRPGLLGRSHSLEKITRADSRGETSELIGEKA
;
A
#
# COMPACT_ATOMS: atom_id res chain seq x y z
N MET A 1 -63.00 -30.23 -43.38
CA MET A 1 -62.89 -31.55 -42.71
C MET A 1 -61.47 -32.06 -42.89
N SER A 2 -60.88 -32.57 -41.79
CA SER A 2 -59.59 -33.32 -41.69
C SER A 2 -58.30 -32.49 -41.87
N THR A 3 -57.74 -31.85 -40.82
CA THR A 3 -56.82 -32.33 -39.74
C THR A 3 -55.34 -32.54 -40.12
N ALA A 4 -54.53 -31.59 -39.62
CA ALA A 4 -53.26 -31.73 -38.88
C ALA A 4 -52.09 -32.58 -39.41
N THR A 5 -50.94 -31.92 -39.64
CA THR A 5 -49.63 -32.30 -39.06
C THR A 5 -48.63 -31.14 -39.17
N ALA A 6 -47.95 -30.79 -38.07
CA ALA A 6 -46.61 -30.18 -38.03
C ALA A 6 -45.61 -31.29 -37.61
N PRO A 7 -44.27 -31.17 -37.66
CA PRO A 7 -43.40 -29.97 -37.79
C PRO A 7 -42.11 -30.20 -38.66
N GLN A 8 -41.22 -29.20 -38.77
CA GLN A 8 -39.76 -29.31 -38.52
C GLN A 8 -39.02 -27.98 -38.80
N THR A 9 -38.28 -27.50 -37.80
CA THR A 9 -37.35 -26.38 -37.82
C THR A 9 -36.05 -26.74 -38.55
N PRO A 10 -35.43 -25.84 -39.35
CA PRO A 10 -34.12 -26.09 -39.94
C PRO A 10 -33.00 -25.97 -38.89
N PRO A 11 -31.87 -26.67 -39.08
CA PRO A 11 -30.77 -26.68 -38.11
C PRO A 11 -30.00 -25.34 -38.09
N PRO A 12 -29.34 -25.00 -36.97
CA PRO A 12 -28.53 -23.78 -36.89
C PRO A 12 -27.30 -23.88 -37.81
N ALA A 13 -27.05 -22.81 -38.57
CA ALA A 13 -25.88 -22.69 -39.42
C ALA A 13 -24.59 -22.80 -38.59
N GLU A 14 -23.72 -23.73 -38.97
CA GLU A 14 -22.36 -23.87 -38.44
C GLU A 14 -21.60 -22.54 -38.57
N LEU A 15 -21.21 -21.98 -37.42
CA LEU A 15 -20.14 -20.98 -37.34
C LEU A 15 -18.83 -21.65 -37.77
N ARG A 16 -18.48 -21.49 -39.05
CA ARG A 16 -17.14 -21.84 -39.55
C ARG A 16 -16.10 -20.98 -38.82
N GLU A 17 -15.38 -21.60 -37.88
CA GLU A 17 -14.13 -21.08 -37.34
C GLU A 17 -13.15 -20.81 -38.49
N ARG A 18 -12.84 -19.52 -38.74
CA ARG A 18 -11.73 -19.15 -39.61
C ARG A 18 -10.42 -19.50 -38.90
N ARG A 19 -9.71 -20.52 -39.39
CA ARG A 19 -8.29 -20.70 -39.09
C ARG A 19 -7.49 -19.51 -39.64
N PRO A 20 -6.57 -18.90 -38.88
CA PRO A 20 -5.70 -17.86 -39.42
C PRO A 20 -4.68 -18.46 -40.39
N SER A 21 -4.52 -17.83 -41.54
CA SER A 21 -3.55 -18.15 -42.59
C SER A 21 -2.13 -17.67 -42.21
N PRO A 22 -1.04 -18.35 -42.60
CA PRO A 22 0.33 -18.05 -42.17
C PRO A 22 1.05 -16.88 -42.90
N VAL A 23 0.35 -15.94 -43.55
CA VAL A 23 1.00 -14.90 -44.41
C VAL A 23 0.33 -13.52 -44.34
N ASP A 24 0.18 -12.93 -43.15
CA ASP A 24 -0.07 -11.49 -43.03
C ASP A 24 1.05 -10.86 -42.18
N LYS A 25 2.24 -10.83 -42.78
CA LYS A 25 3.38 -10.03 -42.34
C LYS A 25 3.70 -9.00 -43.43
N LEU A 26 3.71 -7.73 -43.00
CA LEU A 26 4.57 -6.62 -43.47
C LEU A 26 4.28 -6.05 -44.88
N ASP A 27 3.77 -4.82 -44.96
CA ASP A 27 4.52 -3.59 -45.36
C ASP A 27 3.57 -2.34 -45.36
N PRO A 28 3.94 -1.17 -44.78
CA PRO A 28 3.17 0.05 -44.92
C PRO A 28 3.83 0.97 -45.97
N ALA A 29 3.26 1.05 -47.17
CA ALA A 29 3.68 2.01 -48.18
C ALA A 29 2.49 2.69 -48.85
N PHE A 30 2.66 4.00 -49.08
CA PHE A 30 1.86 4.93 -49.88
C PHE A 30 0.67 5.66 -49.22
N GLU A 31 0.90 6.93 -48.83
CA GLU A 31 0.08 8.10 -49.21
C GLU A 31 0.78 9.43 -48.78
N PRO A 32 0.49 10.58 -49.40
CA PRO A 32 1.48 11.51 -49.94
C PRO A 32 2.19 12.40 -48.90
N THR A 33 3.50 12.57 -49.13
CA THR A 33 4.41 13.42 -48.36
C THR A 33 4.15 14.90 -48.58
N THR A 34 3.70 15.59 -47.54
CA THR A 34 4.02 17.01 -47.34
C THR A 34 5.49 17.10 -46.91
N PRO A 35 6.25 18.15 -47.27
CA PRO A 35 7.68 18.21 -46.99
C PRO A 35 7.91 18.34 -45.48
N GLU A 36 8.23 17.21 -44.83
CA GLU A 36 8.64 17.17 -43.43
C GLU A 36 10.01 17.84 -43.30
N LYS A 37 10.12 18.86 -42.44
CA LYS A 37 11.43 19.38 -42.01
C LYS A 37 12.21 18.22 -41.39
N GLU A 38 13.33 17.86 -42.01
CA GLU A 38 14.23 16.81 -41.52
C GLU A 38 14.53 17.01 -40.03
N GLU A 39 14.33 15.93 -39.29
CA GLU A 39 14.60 15.86 -37.86
C GLU A 39 16.11 15.91 -37.61
N SER A 40 16.55 16.73 -36.64
CA SER A 40 17.97 16.85 -36.35
C SER A 40 18.55 15.50 -35.90
N THR A 41 19.71 15.13 -36.45
CA THR A 41 20.42 13.88 -36.13
C THR A 41 20.63 13.70 -34.62
N PHE A 42 20.82 14.81 -33.90
CA PHE A 42 20.98 14.82 -32.44
C PHE A 42 19.70 14.45 -31.69
N ASN A 43 18.51 14.87 -32.15
CA ASN A 43 17.25 14.45 -31.54
C ASN A 43 17.03 12.94 -31.72
N LYS A 44 17.31 12.40 -32.91
CA LYS A 44 17.24 10.95 -33.17
C LYS A 44 18.14 10.15 -32.24
N LEU A 45 19.38 10.60 -32.03
CA LEU A 45 20.34 9.96 -31.13
C LEU A 45 19.88 10.05 -29.66
N ALA A 46 19.26 11.16 -29.25
CA ALA A 46 18.71 11.33 -27.91
C ALA A 46 17.37 10.58 -27.67
N GLY A 47 16.91 9.76 -28.62
CA GLY A 47 15.63 9.05 -28.53
C GLY A 47 14.41 9.98 -28.59
N VAL A 48 14.60 11.20 -29.11
CA VAL A 48 13.56 12.19 -29.35
C VAL A 48 13.13 12.07 -30.80
N HIS A 49 11.99 11.42 -31.03
CA HIS A 49 11.45 11.21 -32.35
C HIS A 49 10.24 12.11 -32.62
N ASN A 50 10.11 12.62 -33.84
CA ASN A 50 8.92 13.29 -34.35
C ASN A 50 7.78 12.28 -34.38
N ILE A 51 6.92 12.36 -33.37
CA ILE A 51 5.77 11.47 -33.24
C ILE A 51 4.53 12.27 -33.62
N LYS A 52 3.80 11.79 -34.66
CA LYS A 52 2.49 12.33 -35.02
C LYS A 52 1.58 12.33 -33.78
N PRO A 53 0.74 13.36 -33.57
CA PRO A 53 -0.18 13.37 -32.44
C PRO A 53 -1.09 12.13 -32.50
N THR A 54 -0.90 11.19 -31.57
CA THR A 54 -1.78 10.02 -31.43
C THR A 54 -2.92 10.39 -30.50
N PHE A 55 -4.14 10.39 -31.02
CA PHE A 55 -5.34 10.71 -30.24
C PHE A 55 -5.91 9.50 -29.52
N GLU A 56 -5.56 8.28 -29.94
CA GLU A 56 -5.98 7.07 -29.26
C GLU A 56 -5.01 6.68 -28.13
N PRO A 57 -5.52 6.22 -26.98
CA PRO A 57 -4.70 5.64 -25.93
C PRO A 57 -3.94 4.42 -26.43
N SER A 58 -2.64 4.33 -26.12
CA SER A 58 -1.77 3.22 -26.52
C SER A 58 -2.18 1.88 -25.91
N ASP A 59 -2.98 1.92 -24.84
CA ASP A 59 -3.45 0.77 -24.07
C ASP A 59 -4.92 0.41 -24.30
N LYS A 60 -5.57 1.03 -25.29
CA LYS A 60 -7.00 0.82 -25.59
C LYS A 60 -7.37 -0.64 -25.86
N HIS A 61 -6.45 -1.44 -26.40
CA HIS A 61 -6.69 -2.82 -26.83
C HIS A 61 -5.80 -3.85 -26.11
N ILE A 62 -5.56 -3.63 -24.81
CA ILE A 62 -4.77 -4.55 -23.99
C ILE A 62 -5.68 -5.66 -23.41
N PRO A 63 -5.32 -6.95 -23.51
CA PRO A 63 -6.10 -8.05 -22.93
C PRO A 63 -6.05 -8.05 -21.38
N ASP A 64 -7.08 -8.59 -20.73
CA ASP A 64 -7.18 -8.60 -19.25
C ASP A 64 -5.99 -9.27 -18.56
N ASN A 65 -5.43 -10.32 -19.17
CA ASN A 65 -4.26 -11.04 -18.67
C ASN A 65 -2.93 -10.53 -19.21
N TYR A 66 -2.87 -9.28 -19.69
CA TYR A 66 -1.72 -8.72 -20.41
C TYR A 66 -0.38 -8.87 -19.71
N VAL A 67 -0.32 -8.65 -18.39
CA VAL A 67 0.94 -8.75 -17.63
C VAL A 67 1.49 -10.16 -17.73
N THR A 68 0.71 -11.15 -17.32
CA THR A 68 1.07 -12.57 -17.36
C THR A 68 1.36 -13.02 -18.79
N TYR A 69 0.47 -12.68 -19.73
CA TYR A 69 0.61 -13.01 -21.15
C TYR A 69 1.91 -12.47 -21.74
N THR A 70 2.21 -11.19 -21.52
CA THR A 70 3.39 -10.53 -22.07
C THR A 70 4.65 -11.08 -21.44
N ILE A 71 4.66 -11.27 -20.12
CA ILE A 71 5.82 -11.81 -19.41
C ILE A 71 6.18 -13.21 -19.89
N GLN A 72 5.19 -14.07 -20.13
CA GLN A 72 5.39 -15.45 -20.57
C GLN A 72 5.79 -15.57 -22.04
N ARG A 73 5.28 -14.69 -22.92
CA ARG A 73 5.48 -14.81 -24.37
C ARG A 73 6.58 -13.92 -24.93
N GLN A 74 7.00 -12.88 -24.22
CA GLN A 74 8.07 -12.02 -24.73
C GLN A 74 9.43 -12.74 -24.67
N LYS A 75 10.27 -12.47 -25.66
CA LYS A 75 11.65 -12.93 -25.66
C LYS A 75 12.51 -11.96 -24.85
N TYR A 76 13.21 -12.47 -23.86
CA TYR A 76 14.17 -11.70 -23.09
C TYR A 76 15.58 -11.86 -23.68
N LEU A 77 16.36 -10.79 -23.63
CA LEU A 77 17.80 -10.87 -23.86
C LEU A 77 18.46 -11.72 -22.77
N PRO A 78 19.55 -12.45 -23.09
CA PRO A 78 20.26 -13.24 -22.11
C PRO A 78 20.83 -12.36 -20.97
N PRO A 79 21.09 -12.96 -19.80
CA PRO A 79 21.76 -12.28 -18.70
C PRO A 79 23.10 -11.67 -19.15
N VAL A 80 23.43 -10.53 -18.58
CA VAL A 80 24.71 -9.86 -18.87
C VAL A 80 25.83 -10.63 -18.19
N THR A 81 26.87 -10.95 -18.96
CA THR A 81 28.11 -11.57 -18.46
C THR A 81 29.27 -10.64 -18.71
N TRP A 82 30.42 -10.86 -18.07
CA TRP A 82 31.65 -10.10 -18.32
C TRP A 82 32.05 -10.06 -19.80
N LYS A 83 31.83 -11.17 -20.54
CA LYS A 83 32.12 -11.26 -21.97
C LYS A 83 31.16 -10.43 -22.83
N THR A 84 29.90 -10.29 -22.40
CA THR A 84 28.85 -9.60 -23.16
C THR A 84 28.59 -8.18 -22.66
N LEU A 85 29.26 -7.72 -21.60
CA LEU A 85 29.01 -6.44 -20.93
C LEU A 85 29.08 -5.26 -21.91
N LEU A 86 30.18 -5.11 -22.65
CA LEU A 86 30.38 -3.99 -23.58
C LEU A 86 29.29 -3.88 -24.66
N GLN A 87 28.76 -5.02 -25.13
CA GLN A 87 27.69 -5.06 -26.13
C GLN A 87 26.33 -4.65 -25.53
N ASN A 88 26.18 -4.79 -24.22
CA ASN A 88 24.96 -4.55 -23.47
C ASN A 88 24.90 -3.18 -22.81
N ILE A 89 25.97 -2.39 -22.84
CA ILE A 89 25.99 -1.02 -22.33
C ILE A 89 25.07 -0.13 -23.19
N GLN A 90 24.29 0.72 -22.53
CA GLN A 90 23.62 1.86 -23.16
C GLN A 90 24.60 3.03 -23.21
N TRP A 91 25.37 3.12 -24.28
CA TRP A 91 26.49 4.07 -24.38
C TRP A 91 26.10 5.53 -24.17
N ILE A 92 24.93 5.97 -24.63
CA ILE A 92 24.48 7.36 -24.47
C ILE A 92 24.27 7.68 -22.98
N SER A 93 23.48 6.86 -22.28
CA SER A 93 23.25 7.01 -20.84
C SER A 93 24.54 6.85 -20.04
N PHE A 94 25.37 5.87 -20.39
CA PHE A 94 26.66 5.63 -19.76
C PHE A 94 27.59 6.85 -19.88
N LEU A 95 27.73 7.42 -21.08
CA LEU A 95 28.57 8.60 -21.29
C LEU A 95 27.99 9.82 -20.55
N ALA A 96 26.68 10.06 -20.60
CA ALA A 96 26.06 11.16 -19.88
C ALA A 96 26.29 11.08 -18.35
N LEU A 97 26.14 9.87 -17.78
CA LEU A 97 26.29 9.61 -16.34
C LEU A 97 27.75 9.49 -15.88
N THR A 98 28.73 9.39 -16.79
CA THR A 98 30.17 9.34 -16.45
C THR A 98 30.90 10.63 -16.75
N ILE A 99 30.57 11.31 -17.85
CA ILE A 99 31.19 12.59 -18.24
C ILE A 99 30.82 13.69 -17.24
N THR A 100 29.55 13.79 -16.86
CA THR A 100 29.08 14.84 -15.94
C THR A 100 29.81 14.83 -14.59
N PRO A 101 29.92 13.69 -13.85
CA PRO A 101 30.71 13.66 -12.63
C PRO A 101 32.20 13.87 -12.88
N SER A 102 32.75 13.42 -14.02
CA SER A 102 34.16 13.70 -14.37
C SER A 102 34.43 15.20 -14.53
N ILE A 103 33.52 15.94 -15.17
CA ILE A 103 33.58 17.41 -15.28
C ILE A 103 33.51 18.06 -13.90
N ALA A 104 32.60 17.60 -13.03
CA ALA A 104 32.49 18.11 -11.67
C ALA A 104 33.76 17.88 -10.85
N ILE A 105 34.33 16.67 -10.90
CA ILE A 105 35.59 16.30 -10.23
C ILE A 105 36.74 17.16 -10.75
N TYR A 106 36.86 17.34 -12.07
CA TYR A 106 37.87 18.22 -12.64
C TYR A 106 37.72 19.66 -12.14
N GLY A 107 36.48 20.16 -12.04
CA GLY A 107 36.18 21.48 -11.47
C GLY A 107 36.64 21.65 -10.03
N ILE A 108 36.49 20.62 -9.19
CA ILE A 108 36.96 20.63 -7.78
C ILE A 108 38.47 20.92 -7.72
N PHE A 109 39.26 20.39 -8.66
CA PHE A 109 40.72 20.57 -8.65
C PHE A 109 41.20 21.83 -9.37
N THR A 110 40.39 22.44 -10.23
CA THR A 110 40.85 23.51 -11.15
C THR A 110 40.19 24.85 -10.93
N THR A 111 39.12 24.92 -10.15
CA THR A 111 38.33 26.14 -9.97
C THR A 111 38.32 26.56 -8.50
N SER A 112 38.64 27.82 -8.25
CA SER A 112 38.62 28.40 -6.90
C SER A 112 37.22 28.39 -6.31
N TRP A 113 37.13 28.20 -4.99
CA TRP A 113 35.88 28.25 -4.27
C TRP A 113 35.21 29.63 -4.37
N ASN A 114 33.91 29.65 -4.67
CA ASN A 114 33.09 30.84 -4.63
C ASN A 114 31.76 30.56 -3.91
N THR A 115 31.55 31.19 -2.77
CA THR A 115 30.36 30.97 -1.94
C THR A 115 29.06 31.36 -2.66
N LYS A 116 29.07 32.40 -3.51
CA LYS A 116 27.87 32.81 -4.28
C LYS A 116 27.49 31.73 -5.30
N THR A 117 28.49 31.15 -5.97
CA THR A 117 28.30 30.01 -6.88
C THR A 117 27.81 28.76 -6.16
N ALA A 118 28.33 28.47 -4.97
CA ALA A 118 27.87 27.34 -4.17
C ALA A 118 26.39 27.51 -3.78
N ILE A 119 26.00 28.68 -3.28
CA ILE A 119 24.59 29.00 -2.96
C ILE A 119 23.71 28.89 -4.21
N TRP A 120 24.17 29.45 -5.34
CA TRP A 120 23.46 29.36 -6.61
C TRP A 120 23.28 27.93 -7.08
N SER A 121 24.30 27.08 -6.93
CA SER A 121 24.23 25.65 -7.27
C SER A 121 23.13 24.95 -6.47
N VAL A 122 23.00 25.25 -5.18
CA VAL A 122 21.93 24.71 -4.32
C VAL A 122 20.55 25.25 -4.71
N ILE A 123 20.43 26.55 -4.98
CA ILE A 123 19.16 27.13 -5.45
C ILE A 123 18.75 26.47 -6.78
N TYR A 124 19.68 26.32 -7.72
CA TYR A 124 19.42 25.74 -9.02
C TYR A 124 19.13 24.23 -8.95
N TYR A 125 19.73 23.52 -7.98
CA TYR A 125 19.34 22.14 -7.61
C TYR A 125 17.84 22.08 -7.28
N PHE A 126 17.34 22.94 -6.40
CA PHE A 126 15.92 22.95 -6.05
C PHE A 126 15.02 23.40 -7.21
N ILE A 127 15.44 24.37 -8.04
CA ILE A 127 14.68 24.79 -9.22
C ILE A 127 14.49 23.61 -10.19
N THR A 128 15.58 22.93 -10.53
CA THR A 128 15.54 21.77 -11.44
C THR A 128 14.82 20.58 -10.82
N GLY A 129 15.01 20.33 -9.53
CA GLY A 129 14.27 19.33 -8.74
C GLY A 129 12.75 19.60 -8.72
N LEU A 130 12.30 20.84 -8.58
CA LEU A 130 10.89 21.22 -8.71
C LEU A 130 10.36 21.02 -10.15
N GLY A 131 11.23 21.20 -11.16
CA GLY A 131 10.91 20.85 -12.54
C GLY A 131 10.54 19.38 -12.73
N ILE A 132 11.24 18.48 -12.03
CA ILE A 132 10.93 17.04 -12.01
C ILE A 132 9.70 16.76 -11.15
N THR A 133 9.73 17.15 -9.88
CA THR A 133 8.70 16.78 -8.89
C THR A 133 7.36 17.47 -9.12
N ALA A 134 7.32 18.81 -9.21
CA ALA A 134 6.07 19.52 -9.49
C ALA A 134 5.63 19.34 -10.94
N GLY A 135 6.59 19.36 -11.88
CA GLY A 135 6.34 19.23 -13.31
C GLY A 135 6.16 17.79 -13.77
N TYR A 136 7.26 17.11 -14.06
CA TYR A 136 7.28 15.82 -14.77
C TYR A 136 6.43 14.77 -14.05
N HIS A 137 6.56 14.73 -12.74
CA HIS A 137 5.89 13.79 -11.86
C HIS A 137 4.43 14.18 -11.58
N ARG A 138 4.19 15.20 -10.76
CA ARG A 138 2.82 15.48 -10.26
C ARG A 138 1.91 16.10 -11.33
N LEU A 139 2.41 17.01 -12.16
CA LEU A 139 1.60 17.66 -13.21
C LEU A 139 1.38 16.76 -14.42
N TRP A 140 2.44 16.22 -15.03
CA TRP A 140 2.33 15.49 -16.30
C TRP A 140 2.14 14.00 -16.14
N ALA A 141 2.91 13.30 -15.29
CA ALA A 141 2.73 11.86 -15.12
C ALA A 141 1.42 11.53 -14.39
N HIS A 142 1.12 12.22 -13.29
CA HIS A 142 -0.04 11.95 -12.43
C HIS A 142 -1.24 12.87 -12.60
N ARG A 143 -1.12 14.01 -13.31
CA ARG A 143 -2.24 14.95 -13.48
C ARG A 143 -2.88 15.35 -12.15
N ALA A 144 -2.07 15.54 -11.11
CA ALA A 144 -2.49 15.82 -9.74
C ALA A 144 -3.02 17.25 -9.56
N TYR A 145 -2.71 18.15 -10.49
CA TYR A 145 -3.23 19.51 -10.53
C TYR A 145 -3.21 20.05 -11.97
N ASN A 146 -3.88 21.19 -12.18
CA ASN A 146 -3.85 21.94 -13.43
C ASN A 146 -2.90 23.14 -13.29
N ALA A 147 -2.06 23.39 -14.29
CA ALA A 147 -1.14 24.52 -14.32
C ALA A 147 -1.49 25.49 -15.46
N SER A 148 -1.38 26.79 -15.18
CA SER A 148 -1.41 27.84 -16.20
C SER A 148 -0.29 27.64 -17.23
N VAL A 149 -0.47 28.17 -18.45
CA VAL A 149 0.53 28.03 -19.53
C VAL A 149 1.91 28.57 -19.12
N PRO A 150 2.04 29.74 -18.46
CA PRO A 150 3.35 30.22 -17.98
C PRO A 150 4.01 29.25 -17.00
N LEU A 151 3.26 28.71 -16.04
CA LEU A 151 3.78 27.73 -15.09
C LEU A 151 4.20 26.43 -15.79
N GLN A 152 3.46 25.97 -16.80
CA GLN A 152 3.85 24.81 -17.61
C GLN A 152 5.19 25.05 -18.32
N PHE A 153 5.41 26.21 -18.93
CA PHE A 153 6.70 26.53 -19.56
C PHE A 153 7.84 26.62 -18.55
N ALA A 154 7.60 27.27 -17.40
CA ALA A 154 8.60 27.37 -16.33
C ALA A 154 9.05 26.00 -15.83
N LEU A 155 8.10 25.10 -15.54
CA LEU A 155 8.38 23.73 -15.11
C LEU A 155 9.00 22.88 -16.22
N ALA A 156 8.61 23.08 -17.48
CA ALA A 156 9.17 22.37 -18.62
C ALA A 156 10.65 22.73 -18.84
N LEU A 157 11.00 24.02 -18.71
CA LEU A 157 12.36 24.53 -18.77
C LEU A 157 13.20 24.05 -17.58
N ALA A 158 12.67 24.20 -16.36
CA ALA A 158 13.34 23.74 -15.14
C ALA A 158 13.63 22.24 -15.18
N GLY A 159 12.66 21.42 -15.57
CA GLY A 159 12.83 19.97 -15.70
C GLY A 159 13.79 19.57 -16.82
N ALA A 160 13.89 20.36 -17.90
CA ALA A 160 14.94 20.14 -18.91
C ALA A 160 16.35 20.32 -18.33
N GLY A 161 16.53 21.22 -17.35
CA GLY A 161 17.80 21.41 -16.64
C GLY A 161 18.25 20.22 -15.77
N ALA A 162 17.34 19.28 -15.48
CA ALA A 162 17.66 18.03 -14.80
C ALA A 162 18.17 16.93 -15.75
N VAL A 163 17.99 17.06 -17.07
CA VAL A 163 18.56 16.13 -18.08
C VAL A 163 18.13 14.67 -17.87
N GLU A 164 16.85 14.42 -17.58
CA GLU A 164 16.30 13.08 -17.29
C GLU A 164 15.37 12.53 -18.39
N GLY A 165 15.58 12.95 -19.64
CA GLY A 165 14.67 12.70 -20.75
C GLY A 165 13.57 13.77 -20.86
N SER A 166 12.90 13.80 -22.01
CA SER A 166 11.77 14.74 -22.23
C SER A 166 10.58 14.42 -21.32
N ILE A 167 9.67 15.39 -21.12
CA ILE A 167 8.44 15.20 -20.31
C ILE A 167 7.68 13.94 -20.75
N LYS A 168 7.52 13.77 -22.08
CA LYS A 168 6.81 12.62 -22.66
C LYS A 168 7.50 11.30 -22.35
N TRP A 169 8.82 11.23 -22.49
CA TRP A 169 9.60 10.01 -22.25
C TRP A 169 9.59 9.63 -20.76
N TRP A 170 9.86 10.60 -19.90
CA TRP A 170 9.91 10.42 -18.44
C TRP A 170 8.54 9.99 -17.92
N SER A 171 7.47 10.72 -18.28
CA SER A 171 6.11 10.42 -17.83
C SER A 171 5.62 9.05 -18.32
N ARG A 172 6.01 8.62 -19.54
CA ARG A 172 5.68 7.27 -20.04
C ARG A 172 6.32 6.19 -19.17
N GLY A 173 7.62 6.36 -18.85
CA GLY A 173 8.35 5.45 -17.97
C GLY A 173 7.72 5.39 -16.59
N HIS A 174 7.45 6.55 -15.99
CA HIS A 174 6.85 6.67 -14.67
C HIS A 174 5.44 6.06 -14.58
N ARG A 175 4.58 6.30 -15.58
CA ARG A 175 3.25 5.68 -15.65
C ARG A 175 3.34 4.15 -15.79
N ALA A 176 4.32 3.65 -16.55
CA ALA A 176 4.56 2.22 -16.65
C ALA A 176 5.07 1.64 -15.33
N HIS A 177 5.95 2.36 -14.62
CA HIS A 177 6.39 1.98 -13.29
C HIS A 177 5.21 1.79 -12.34
N HIS A 178 4.35 2.80 -12.15
CA HIS A 178 3.17 2.66 -11.28
C HIS A 178 2.20 1.53 -11.68
N ARG A 179 2.00 1.34 -12.99
CA ARG A 179 1.04 0.33 -13.48
C ARG A 179 1.55 -1.10 -13.29
N TYR A 180 2.87 -1.28 -13.36
CA TYR A 180 3.51 -2.59 -13.39
C TYR A 180 4.53 -2.75 -12.26
N THR A 181 4.40 -1.98 -11.18
CA THR A 181 5.33 -1.94 -10.04
C THR A 181 5.69 -3.35 -9.61
N ASP A 182 6.99 -3.59 -9.42
CA ASP A 182 7.53 -4.89 -8.96
C ASP A 182 7.32 -6.07 -9.94
N THR A 183 6.97 -5.81 -11.21
CA THR A 183 6.93 -6.85 -12.25
C THR A 183 8.07 -6.68 -13.25
N LYS A 184 8.30 -7.68 -14.12
CA LYS A 184 9.27 -7.60 -15.23
C LYS A 184 8.93 -6.56 -16.30
N LEU A 185 7.75 -5.93 -16.23
CA LEU A 185 7.33 -4.85 -17.13
C LEU A 185 7.61 -3.46 -16.55
N ASP A 186 8.00 -3.37 -15.27
CA ASP A 186 8.49 -2.15 -14.62
C ASP A 186 9.86 -1.77 -15.21
N PRO A 187 10.04 -0.53 -15.73
CA PRO A 187 11.31 -0.10 -16.32
C PRO A 187 12.51 -0.11 -15.37
N TYR A 188 12.30 -0.01 -14.06
CA TYR A 188 13.37 0.08 -13.06
C TYR A 188 12.99 -0.66 -11.77
N SER A 189 12.44 -1.86 -11.93
CA SER A 189 11.96 -2.71 -10.84
C SER A 189 12.98 -2.86 -9.70
N ALA A 190 12.52 -2.60 -8.47
CA ALA A 190 13.32 -2.80 -7.27
C ALA A 190 13.68 -4.29 -7.02
N HIS A 191 12.93 -5.22 -7.60
CA HIS A 191 13.21 -6.66 -7.50
C HIS A 191 14.47 -7.12 -8.25
N GLU A 192 14.95 -6.33 -9.22
CA GLU A 192 16.21 -6.59 -9.91
C GLU A 192 17.44 -6.13 -9.08
N GLY A 193 17.20 -5.55 -7.90
CA GLY A 193 18.23 -5.17 -6.92
C GLY A 193 18.43 -3.66 -6.80
N PHE A 194 18.95 -3.24 -5.65
CA PHE A 194 19.15 -1.82 -5.31
C PHE A 194 19.94 -1.04 -6.38
N TRP A 195 21.09 -1.57 -6.83
CA TRP A 195 21.92 -0.90 -7.82
C TRP A 195 21.30 -0.89 -9.22
N HIS A 196 20.48 -1.90 -9.54
CA HIS A 196 19.71 -1.90 -10.78
C HIS A 196 18.72 -0.75 -10.78
N SER A 197 17.87 -0.64 -9.76
CA SER A 197 16.84 0.40 -9.69
C SER A 197 17.41 1.81 -9.46
N HIS A 198 18.58 1.93 -8.83
CA HIS A 198 19.28 3.21 -8.69
C HIS A 198 19.81 3.73 -10.04
N VAL A 199 20.67 2.97 -10.72
CA VAL A 199 21.34 3.47 -11.94
C VAL A 199 21.52 2.39 -13.02
N GLY A 200 21.56 1.11 -12.65
CA GLY A 200 21.85 0.01 -13.58
C GLY A 200 20.85 -0.10 -14.73
N TRP A 201 19.57 0.21 -14.50
CA TRP A 201 18.53 0.21 -15.54
C TRP A 201 18.81 1.21 -16.68
N MET A 202 19.56 2.28 -16.41
CA MET A 202 19.99 3.25 -17.42
C MET A 202 21.29 2.82 -18.12
N LEU A 203 22.17 2.11 -17.42
CA LEU A 203 23.50 1.73 -17.93
C LEU A 203 23.46 0.49 -18.84
N VAL A 204 22.48 -0.39 -18.65
CA VAL A 204 22.36 -1.67 -19.36
C VAL A 204 21.10 -1.67 -20.23
N LYS A 205 21.18 -2.22 -21.45
CA LYS A 205 20.03 -2.30 -22.36
C LYS A 205 18.87 -3.07 -21.67
N PRO A 206 17.60 -2.71 -21.86
CA PRO A 206 16.50 -3.43 -21.24
C PRO A 206 16.48 -4.89 -21.71
N ARG A 207 16.24 -5.84 -20.80
CA ARG A 207 16.21 -7.26 -21.15
C ARG A 207 14.92 -7.67 -21.85
N GLY A 208 13.82 -6.97 -21.57
CA GLY A 208 12.50 -7.18 -22.18
C GLY A 208 11.85 -5.87 -22.57
N LYS A 209 10.64 -5.95 -23.11
CA LYS A 209 9.81 -4.78 -23.39
C LYS A 209 9.23 -4.24 -22.08
N ILE A 210 9.33 -2.93 -21.91
CA ILE A 210 8.66 -2.20 -20.82
C ILE A 210 7.15 -2.22 -21.08
N GLY A 211 6.36 -2.26 -20.01
CA GLY A 211 4.91 -2.22 -20.10
C GLY A 211 4.36 -0.97 -20.82
N VAL A 212 3.19 -1.14 -21.41
CA VAL A 212 2.49 -0.06 -22.14
C VAL A 212 1.81 0.90 -21.16
N ALA A 213 1.94 2.19 -21.42
CA ALA A 213 1.28 3.26 -20.68
C ALA A 213 0.71 4.30 -21.65
N ASP A 214 -0.51 4.78 -21.38
CA ASP A 214 -1.13 5.86 -22.15
C ASP A 214 -0.31 7.16 -22.02
N VAL A 215 -0.12 7.83 -23.15
CA VAL A 215 0.54 9.14 -23.29
C VAL A 215 -0.19 10.06 -24.28
N SER A 216 -1.45 9.74 -24.59
CA SER A 216 -2.28 10.49 -25.54
C SER A 216 -2.51 11.94 -25.08
N ASP A 217 -2.73 12.16 -23.78
CA ASP A 217 -2.83 13.49 -23.17
C ASP A 217 -1.55 14.32 -23.32
N LEU A 218 -0.39 13.70 -23.09
CA LEU A 218 0.92 14.34 -23.24
C LEU A 218 1.16 14.73 -24.70
N SER A 219 0.70 13.89 -25.63
CA SER A 219 0.79 14.15 -27.07
C SER A 219 -0.15 15.26 -27.53
N ARG A 220 -1.25 15.53 -26.81
CA ARG A 220 -2.17 16.65 -27.07
C ARG A 220 -1.64 17.97 -26.51
N ASN A 221 -0.91 17.95 -25.39
CA ASN A 221 -0.38 19.16 -24.75
C ASN A 221 0.66 19.87 -25.64
N LYS A 222 0.42 21.15 -25.96
CA LYS A 222 1.28 21.97 -26.82
C LYS A 222 2.67 22.24 -26.20
N VAL A 223 2.73 22.48 -24.89
CA VAL A 223 3.99 22.74 -24.16
C VAL A 223 4.85 21.48 -24.14
N VAL A 224 4.24 20.31 -23.87
CA VAL A 224 4.94 19.02 -23.87
C VAL A 224 5.50 18.70 -25.26
N ARG A 225 4.73 18.92 -26.32
CA ARG A 225 5.22 18.73 -27.71
C ARG A 225 6.36 19.68 -28.06
N TRP A 226 6.25 20.95 -27.68
CA TRP A 226 7.32 21.92 -27.89
C TRP A 226 8.60 21.51 -27.14
N GLN A 227 8.47 21.11 -25.88
CA GLN A 227 9.60 20.69 -25.05
C GLN A 227 10.26 19.43 -25.60
N HIS A 228 9.45 18.44 -26.01
CA HIS A 228 9.95 17.21 -26.61
C HIS A 228 10.72 17.50 -27.90
N LYS A 229 10.14 18.28 -28.82
CA LYS A 229 10.79 18.64 -30.09
C LYS A 229 12.12 19.39 -29.91
N ASN A 230 12.20 20.25 -28.90
CA ASN A 230 13.37 21.07 -28.62
C ASN A 230 14.21 20.52 -27.45
N TYR A 231 14.07 19.24 -27.11
CA TYR A 231 14.62 18.72 -25.86
C TYR A 231 16.15 18.82 -25.80
N VAL A 232 16.84 18.42 -26.88
CA VAL A 232 18.31 18.44 -26.92
C VAL A 232 18.90 19.84 -26.73
N PRO A 233 18.48 20.90 -27.46
CA PRO A 233 19.01 22.24 -27.17
C PRO A 233 18.62 22.72 -25.76
N LEU A 234 17.43 22.37 -25.28
CA LEU A 234 16.99 22.78 -23.94
C LEU A 234 17.85 22.17 -22.82
N ILE A 235 18.29 20.91 -22.92
CA ILE A 235 19.15 20.32 -21.88
C ILE A 235 20.52 20.99 -21.80
N PHE A 236 21.11 21.42 -22.91
CA PHE A 236 22.38 22.16 -22.88
C PHE A 236 22.18 23.56 -22.32
N ILE A 237 21.12 24.25 -22.76
CA ILE A 237 20.82 25.61 -22.30
C ILE A 237 20.51 25.62 -20.80
N MET A 238 19.53 24.84 -20.37
CA MET A 238 19.08 24.82 -18.98
C MET A 238 20.03 24.04 -18.07
N GLY A 239 20.69 22.99 -18.57
CA GLY A 239 21.60 22.19 -17.77
C GLY A 239 22.98 22.82 -17.55
N PHE A 240 23.46 23.65 -18.49
CA PHE A 240 24.82 24.21 -18.40
C PHE A 240 24.88 25.72 -18.66
N VAL A 241 24.26 26.22 -19.74
CA VAL A 241 24.43 27.63 -20.14
C VAL A 241 23.81 28.58 -19.11
N VAL A 242 22.55 28.36 -18.71
CA VAL A 242 21.85 29.21 -17.73
C VAL A 242 22.59 29.28 -16.39
N PRO A 243 22.93 28.16 -15.71
CA PRO A 243 23.63 28.25 -14.44
C PRO A 243 25.02 28.90 -14.57
N THR A 244 25.71 28.69 -15.70
CA THR A 244 27.01 29.30 -15.99
C THR A 244 26.90 30.82 -16.18
N VAL A 245 25.96 31.26 -17.02
CA VAL A 245 25.76 32.67 -17.36
C VAL A 245 25.30 33.46 -16.14
N VAL A 246 24.44 32.89 -15.29
CA VAL A 246 24.02 33.56 -14.05
C VAL A 246 25.20 33.81 -13.12
N ALA A 247 26.10 32.84 -12.94
CA ALA A 247 27.28 33.02 -12.11
C ALA A 247 28.30 33.98 -12.74
N GLY A 248 28.53 33.84 -14.05
CA GLY A 248 29.45 34.66 -14.83
C GLY A 248 29.06 36.13 -14.89
N LEU A 249 27.80 36.43 -15.25
CA LEU A 249 27.30 37.80 -15.31
C LEU A 249 26.98 38.38 -13.93
N GLY A 250 26.56 37.54 -12.98
CA GLY A 250 26.18 37.98 -11.63
C GLY A 250 27.36 38.35 -10.75
N TRP A 251 28.43 37.54 -10.74
CA TRP A 251 29.59 37.77 -9.87
C TRP A 251 30.93 37.32 -10.48
N GLY A 252 31.01 37.20 -11.81
CA GLY A 252 32.26 36.97 -12.53
C GLY A 252 32.77 35.53 -12.55
N ASP A 253 32.02 34.57 -11.99
CA ASP A 253 32.49 33.19 -11.82
C ASP A 253 31.94 32.23 -12.88
N TRP A 254 32.43 32.39 -14.11
CA TRP A 254 32.02 31.57 -15.26
C TRP A 254 32.36 30.09 -15.05
N TRP A 255 33.59 29.79 -14.65
CA TRP A 255 34.05 28.41 -14.48
C TRP A 255 33.37 27.72 -13.30
N GLY A 256 33.18 28.41 -12.17
CA GLY A 256 32.41 27.85 -11.07
C GLY A 256 30.95 27.62 -11.45
N GLY A 257 30.34 28.51 -12.22
CA GLY A 257 29.01 28.32 -12.78
C GLY A 257 28.90 27.07 -13.66
N PHE A 258 29.90 26.80 -14.49
CA PHE A 258 29.93 25.61 -15.36
C PHE A 258 30.18 24.31 -14.58
N TYR A 259 31.21 24.28 -13.73
CA TYR A 259 31.60 23.06 -13.03
C TYR A 259 30.68 22.71 -11.85
N PHE A 260 30.28 23.70 -11.04
CA PHE A 260 29.50 23.45 -9.84
C PHE A 260 27.99 23.60 -10.09
N ALA A 261 27.54 24.75 -10.59
CA ALA A 261 26.11 24.99 -10.83
C ALA A 261 25.58 24.23 -12.06
N GLY A 262 26.45 23.94 -13.03
CA GLY A 262 26.23 23.05 -14.16
C GLY A 262 26.44 21.58 -13.78
N ALA A 263 27.69 21.11 -13.79
CA ALA A 263 28.00 19.69 -13.71
C ALA A 263 27.72 19.05 -12.32
N ALA A 264 28.30 19.58 -11.24
CA ALA A 264 28.18 18.97 -9.90
C ALA A 264 26.71 18.92 -9.46
N ARG A 265 25.98 20.03 -9.61
CA ARG A 265 24.54 20.09 -9.32
C ARG A 265 23.75 19.06 -10.13
N LEU A 266 24.10 18.82 -11.39
CA LEU A 266 23.43 17.80 -12.22
C LEU A 266 23.62 16.38 -11.63
N VAL A 267 24.83 16.06 -11.16
CA VAL A 267 25.11 14.79 -10.46
C VAL A 267 24.20 14.63 -9.24
N PHE A 268 24.08 15.68 -8.40
CA PHE A 268 23.21 15.63 -7.22
C PHE A 268 21.73 15.47 -7.59
N VAL A 269 21.23 16.15 -8.62
CA VAL A 269 19.84 15.99 -9.10
C VAL A 269 19.60 14.56 -9.56
N HIS A 270 20.49 13.98 -10.37
CA HIS A 270 20.36 12.60 -10.85
C HIS A 270 20.30 11.60 -9.69
N HIS A 271 21.26 11.64 -8.76
CA HIS A 271 21.26 10.72 -7.63
C HIS A 271 20.09 10.95 -6.67
N SER A 272 19.61 12.19 -6.54
CA SER A 272 18.37 12.52 -5.83
C SER A 272 17.18 11.80 -6.48
N THR A 273 16.97 11.91 -7.79
CA THR A 273 15.87 11.20 -8.47
C THR A 273 16.04 9.68 -8.40
N PHE A 274 17.26 9.18 -8.58
CA PHE A 274 17.55 7.73 -8.54
C PHE A 274 17.29 7.12 -7.16
N CYS A 275 17.45 7.88 -6.09
CA CYS A 275 17.05 7.47 -4.74
C CYS A 275 15.55 7.19 -4.63
N VAL A 276 14.68 7.82 -5.44
CA VAL A 276 13.24 7.51 -5.45
C VAL A 276 13.02 6.07 -5.91
N ASN A 277 13.66 5.66 -7.01
CA ASN A 277 13.53 4.30 -7.56
C ASN A 277 14.22 3.22 -6.71
N SER A 278 15.17 3.61 -5.87
CA SER A 278 15.99 2.70 -5.07
C SER A 278 15.71 2.83 -3.58
N LEU A 279 16.24 3.86 -2.93
CA LEU A 279 16.08 4.07 -1.50
C LEU A 279 14.60 4.06 -1.06
N ALA A 280 13.69 4.65 -1.83
CA ALA A 280 12.26 4.68 -1.49
C ALA A 280 11.52 3.34 -1.70
N HIS A 281 12.18 2.33 -2.28
CA HIS A 281 11.69 0.96 -2.37
C HIS A 281 12.38 0.00 -1.39
N TRP A 282 13.37 0.46 -0.63
CA TRP A 282 14.20 -0.39 0.24
C TRP A 282 14.20 0.06 1.70
N LEU A 283 14.12 1.37 1.96
CA LEU A 283 14.21 1.96 3.28
C LEU A 283 12.88 2.64 3.67
N GLY A 284 12.35 2.32 4.85
CA GLY A 284 11.16 2.95 5.41
C GLY A 284 10.04 1.99 5.77
N GLU A 285 8.88 2.57 6.02
CA GLU A 285 7.67 1.89 6.49
C GLU A 285 6.64 1.76 5.36
N GLN A 286 5.63 0.91 5.56
CA GLN A 286 4.53 0.71 4.61
C GLN A 286 3.16 0.98 5.26
N PRO A 287 2.88 2.24 5.63
CA PRO A 287 1.70 2.58 6.43
C PRO A 287 0.38 2.49 5.67
N PHE A 288 0.37 2.31 4.34
CA PHE A 288 -0.86 2.31 3.53
C PHE A 288 -1.13 1.00 2.80
N ASP A 289 -0.09 0.32 2.31
CA ASP A 289 -0.18 -1.01 1.68
C ASP A 289 1.21 -1.68 1.66
N ASN A 290 1.28 -3.00 1.86
CA ASN A 290 2.52 -3.78 1.84
C ASN A 290 2.61 -4.76 0.66
N LYS A 291 1.66 -4.72 -0.28
CA LYS A 291 1.64 -5.58 -1.47
C LYS A 291 2.84 -5.35 -2.41
N HIS A 292 3.30 -4.10 -2.48
CA HIS A 292 4.41 -3.66 -3.32
C HIS A 292 5.56 -3.14 -2.45
N THR A 293 6.75 -2.96 -3.03
CA THR A 293 7.97 -2.52 -2.35
C THR A 293 8.09 -1.03 -1.93
N PRO A 294 7.31 -0.06 -2.45
CA PRO A 294 7.40 1.35 -2.03
C PRO A 294 7.25 1.55 -0.51
N ARG A 295 8.05 2.48 0.03
CA ARG A 295 8.19 2.77 1.46
C ARG A 295 8.18 4.27 1.74
N ASP A 296 7.63 4.64 2.89
CA ASP A 296 7.66 5.98 3.43
C ASP A 296 8.87 6.17 4.34
N HIS A 297 9.69 7.18 4.06
CA HIS A 297 10.85 7.49 4.89
C HIS A 297 11.28 8.96 4.82
N PHE A 298 11.51 9.57 5.98
CA PHE A 298 11.87 10.98 6.08
C PHE A 298 13.23 11.32 5.46
N ILE A 299 14.27 10.51 5.70
CA ILE A 299 15.60 10.76 5.10
C ILE A 299 15.52 10.63 3.59
N THR A 300 14.74 9.68 3.09
CA THR A 300 14.49 9.55 1.65
C THR A 300 13.84 10.82 1.14
N ALA A 301 12.82 11.35 1.84
CA ALA A 301 12.16 12.59 1.44
C ALA A 301 13.11 13.79 1.44
N LEU A 302 14.07 13.87 2.37
CA LEU A 302 15.09 14.91 2.38
C LEU A 302 16.00 14.82 1.15
N CYS A 303 16.48 13.61 0.84
CA CYS A 303 17.35 13.35 -0.31
C CYS A 303 16.65 13.53 -1.66
N THR A 304 15.32 13.41 -1.72
CA THR A 304 14.53 13.39 -2.95
C THR A 304 13.58 14.57 -3.11
N VAL A 305 13.84 15.69 -2.41
CA VAL A 305 13.03 16.93 -2.54
C VAL A 305 11.53 16.68 -2.23
N GLY A 306 11.25 15.82 -1.25
CA GLY A 306 9.88 15.52 -0.79
C GLY A 306 9.28 14.22 -1.33
N GLU A 307 9.96 13.50 -2.21
CA GLU A 307 9.41 12.33 -2.90
C GLU A 307 9.50 11.02 -2.10
N GLY A 308 10.04 11.04 -0.88
CA GLY A 308 10.33 9.84 -0.08
C GLY A 308 9.17 9.27 0.74
N TYR A 309 7.99 9.90 0.72
CA TYR A 309 6.74 9.27 1.20
C TYR A 309 6.14 8.44 0.06
N HIS A 310 6.87 7.40 -0.33
CA HIS A 310 6.67 6.69 -1.59
C HIS A 310 5.60 5.59 -1.47
N ASN A 311 5.35 5.05 -0.28
CA ASN A 311 4.25 4.14 -0.02
C ASN A 311 2.91 4.87 -0.20
N PHE A 312 2.78 6.06 0.38
CA PHE A 312 1.61 6.91 0.15
C PHE A 312 1.42 7.22 -1.34
N HIS A 313 2.51 7.63 -1.99
CA HIS A 313 2.47 8.02 -3.39
C HIS A 313 2.03 6.88 -4.32
N HIS A 314 2.54 5.67 -4.13
CA HIS A 314 2.13 4.50 -4.93
C HIS A 314 0.68 4.08 -4.68
N GLN A 315 0.21 4.22 -3.45
CA GLN A 315 -1.17 3.90 -3.10
C GLN A 315 -2.16 4.96 -3.62
N PHE A 316 -1.78 6.24 -3.59
CA PHE A 316 -2.64 7.38 -3.91
C PHE A 316 -2.00 8.30 -4.96
N PRO A 317 -1.68 7.80 -6.18
CA PRO A 317 -0.80 8.47 -7.14
C PRO A 317 -1.36 9.79 -7.70
N MET A 318 -2.66 10.01 -7.61
CA MET A 318 -3.31 11.25 -8.07
C MET A 318 -3.28 12.38 -7.03
N ASP A 319 -2.90 12.12 -5.77
CA ASP A 319 -2.78 13.19 -4.76
C ASP A 319 -1.61 14.11 -5.13
N PHE A 320 -1.80 15.42 -5.03
CA PHE A 320 -0.73 16.37 -5.29
C PHE A 320 0.34 16.40 -4.18
N ARG A 321 0.10 15.70 -3.07
CA ARG A 321 1.02 15.56 -1.92
C ARG A 321 1.64 14.16 -1.96
N ASN A 322 2.92 14.06 -1.66
CA ASN A 322 3.48 12.79 -1.18
C ASN A 322 3.40 12.76 0.36
N ALA A 323 3.68 13.91 0.98
CA ALA A 323 3.55 14.08 2.42
C ALA A 323 2.16 14.62 2.81
N ILE A 324 1.29 13.79 3.37
CA ILE A 324 -0.07 14.20 3.74
C ILE A 324 -0.15 15.13 4.96
N LYS A 325 0.81 15.03 5.90
CA LYS A 325 0.82 15.87 7.10
C LYS A 325 1.47 17.23 6.80
N TRP A 326 1.03 18.28 7.48
CA TRP A 326 1.50 19.65 7.20
C TRP A 326 3.00 19.82 7.50
N TYR A 327 3.52 19.15 8.53
CA TYR A 327 4.92 19.21 8.98
C TYR A 327 5.86 18.26 8.24
N GLN A 328 5.34 17.28 7.51
CA GLN A 328 6.16 16.34 6.75
C GLN A 328 6.80 17.06 5.56
N TYR A 329 8.11 16.87 5.42
CA TYR A 329 8.94 17.54 4.42
C TYR A 329 8.53 17.16 3.00
N ASP A 330 7.93 18.12 2.30
CA ASP A 330 7.54 18.02 0.91
C ASP A 330 7.51 19.44 0.33
N PRO A 331 8.68 19.98 -0.07
CA PRO A 331 8.78 21.32 -0.64
C PRO A 331 7.94 21.48 -1.91
N THR A 332 7.75 20.40 -2.66
CA THR A 332 6.92 20.36 -3.88
C THR A 332 5.44 20.61 -3.57
N LYS A 333 4.90 20.00 -2.50
CA LYS A 333 3.53 20.28 -2.02
C LYS A 333 3.37 21.76 -1.68
N TRP A 334 4.32 22.34 -0.94
CA TRP A 334 4.26 23.75 -0.56
C TRP A 334 4.37 24.65 -1.80
N PHE A 335 5.27 24.35 -2.72
CA PHE A 335 5.40 25.07 -3.99
C PHE A 335 4.09 25.06 -4.79
N ILE A 336 3.48 23.88 -5.02
CA ILE A 336 2.22 23.76 -5.77
C ILE A 336 1.09 24.52 -5.06
N TRP A 337 1.01 24.40 -3.72
CA TRP A 337 0.03 25.15 -2.93
C TRP A 337 0.24 26.66 -3.06
N THR A 338 1.47 27.16 -2.96
CA THR A 338 1.78 28.59 -3.16
C THR A 338 1.40 29.05 -4.56
N MET A 339 1.75 28.29 -5.61
CA MET A 339 1.33 28.61 -6.98
C MET A 339 -0.19 28.66 -7.15
N SER A 340 -0.95 27.89 -6.35
CA SER A 340 -2.41 27.96 -6.35
C SER A 340 -2.95 29.26 -5.75
N GLN A 341 -2.26 29.83 -4.75
CA GLN A 341 -2.63 31.13 -4.18
C GLN A 341 -2.48 32.26 -5.21
N PHE A 342 -1.51 32.13 -6.12
CA PHE A 342 -1.31 33.04 -7.25
C PHE A 342 -2.16 32.70 -8.48
N LYS A 343 -3.09 31.73 -8.39
CA LYS A 343 -3.92 31.24 -9.51
C LYS A 343 -3.11 30.68 -10.70
N LEU A 344 -1.84 30.34 -10.47
CA LEU A 344 -0.99 29.69 -11.46
C LEU A 344 -1.18 28.17 -11.47
N ALA A 345 -1.64 27.61 -10.36
CA ALA A 345 -2.10 26.23 -10.22
C ALA A 345 -3.58 26.18 -9.77
N SER A 346 -4.32 25.15 -10.17
CA SER A 346 -5.72 24.94 -9.76
C SER A 346 -6.05 23.45 -9.70
N HIS A 347 -7.21 23.09 -9.14
CA HIS A 347 -7.69 21.71 -9.09
C HIS A 347 -6.68 20.74 -8.43
N LEU A 348 -6.07 21.16 -7.32
CA LEU A 348 -5.14 20.33 -6.55
C LEU A 348 -5.92 19.12 -6.00
N LYS A 349 -5.67 17.94 -6.56
CA LYS A 349 -6.37 16.71 -6.20
C LYS A 349 -5.85 16.17 -4.88
N ARG A 350 -6.77 15.81 -3.99
CA ARG A 350 -6.49 15.12 -2.73
C ARG A 350 -7.35 13.89 -2.65
N PHE A 351 -6.81 12.79 -2.16
CA PHE A 351 -7.65 11.64 -1.83
C PHE A 351 -8.50 11.94 -0.59
N PRO A 352 -9.73 11.40 -0.51
CA PRO A 352 -10.56 11.54 0.68
C PRO A 352 -9.88 10.95 1.92
N ASP A 353 -9.89 11.69 3.02
CA ASP A 353 -9.22 11.26 4.26
C ASP A 353 -9.74 9.92 4.79
N ASN A 354 -11.01 9.59 4.53
CA ASN A 354 -11.59 8.30 4.88
C ASN A 354 -10.86 7.13 4.18
N GLU A 355 -10.56 7.25 2.89
CA GLU A 355 -9.87 6.19 2.14
C GLU A 355 -8.40 6.06 2.57
N ILE A 356 -7.76 7.18 2.87
CA ILE A 356 -6.41 7.19 3.45
C ILE A 356 -6.39 6.48 4.80
N LYS A 357 -7.34 6.80 5.69
CA LYS A 357 -7.45 6.17 7.02
C LYS A 357 -7.78 4.69 6.93
N LYS A 358 -8.62 4.26 5.98
CA LYS A 358 -8.88 2.84 5.73
C LYS A 358 -7.58 2.08 5.46
N GLY A 359 -6.73 2.56 4.55
CA GLY A 359 -5.43 1.94 4.28
C GLY A 359 -4.55 1.83 5.53
N GLN A 360 -4.46 2.91 6.32
CA GLN A 360 -3.71 2.91 7.57
C GLN A 360 -4.24 1.94 8.61
N TYR A 361 -5.55 1.85 8.78
CA TYR A 361 -6.16 0.94 9.74
C TYR A 361 -6.12 -0.51 9.27
N THR A 362 -6.22 -0.77 7.97
CA THR A 362 -5.98 -2.11 7.41
C THR A 362 -4.56 -2.57 7.75
N MET A 363 -3.55 -1.72 7.54
CA MET A 363 -2.17 -2.07 7.86
C MET A 363 -1.94 -2.30 9.36
N LYS A 364 -2.52 -1.45 10.22
CA LYS A 364 -2.46 -1.65 11.68
C LYS A 364 -3.19 -2.90 12.13
N LEU A 365 -4.34 -3.23 11.53
CA LEU A 365 -5.08 -4.44 11.85
C LEU A 365 -4.28 -5.69 11.47
N GLN A 366 -3.61 -5.67 10.30
CA GLN A 366 -2.68 -6.73 9.92
C GLN A 366 -1.54 -6.88 10.94
N GLU A 367 -0.90 -5.77 11.32
CA GLU A 367 0.18 -5.80 12.33
C GLU A 367 -0.31 -6.35 13.68
N LEU A 368 -1.49 -5.92 14.13
CA LEU A 368 -2.11 -6.44 15.34
C LEU A 368 -2.45 -7.93 15.22
N GLN A 369 -2.88 -8.39 14.06
CA GLN A 369 -3.14 -9.81 13.82
C GLN A 369 -1.85 -10.63 13.89
N GLU A 370 -0.77 -10.17 13.26
CA GLU A 370 0.55 -10.83 13.31
C GLU A 370 1.12 -10.87 14.74
N GLN A 371 0.86 -9.83 15.53
CA GLN A 371 1.21 -9.81 16.96
C GLN A 371 0.32 -10.75 17.77
N ALA A 372 -0.98 -10.78 17.49
CA ALA A 372 -1.94 -11.66 18.15
C ALA A 372 -1.61 -13.13 17.89
N GLU A 373 -1.18 -13.52 16.68
CA GLU A 373 -0.79 -14.89 16.35
C GLU A 373 0.40 -15.42 17.18
N LYS A 374 1.20 -14.52 17.78
CA LYS A 374 2.31 -14.89 18.69
C LYS A 374 1.86 -15.13 20.13
N LEU A 375 0.63 -14.76 20.48
CA LEU A 375 0.06 -14.92 21.80
C LEU A 375 -0.75 -16.22 21.89
N GLN A 376 -0.77 -16.81 23.08
CA GLN A 376 -1.72 -17.89 23.37
C GLN A 376 -3.08 -17.28 23.70
N TRP A 377 -4.07 -17.62 22.89
CA TRP A 377 -5.46 -17.21 23.09
C TRP A 377 -6.27 -18.34 23.72
N PRO A 378 -7.36 -18.02 24.44
CA PRO A 378 -8.26 -19.03 24.97
C PRO A 378 -8.91 -19.82 23.84
N LYS A 379 -9.35 -21.05 24.14
CA LYS A 379 -10.10 -21.88 23.20
C LYS A 379 -11.32 -21.13 22.68
N SER A 380 -11.60 -21.27 21.39
CA SER A 380 -12.80 -20.69 20.80
C SER A 380 -14.03 -21.33 21.45
N SER A 381 -15.10 -20.56 21.64
CA SER A 381 -16.37 -21.09 22.15
C SER A 381 -16.88 -22.26 21.30
N ASN A 382 -16.61 -22.25 19.99
CA ASN A 382 -17.03 -23.31 19.08
C ASN A 382 -16.26 -24.63 19.26
N GLU A 383 -15.13 -24.59 19.98
CA GLU A 383 -14.27 -25.75 20.25
C GLU A 383 -14.51 -26.34 21.65
N LEU A 384 -15.28 -25.65 22.49
CA LEU A 384 -15.58 -26.08 23.84
C LEU A 384 -16.77 -27.07 23.84
N PRO A 385 -16.72 -28.15 24.63
CA PRO A 385 -17.84 -29.05 24.79
C PRO A 385 -18.99 -28.34 25.51
N VAL A 386 -20.22 -28.65 25.11
CA VAL A 386 -21.44 -28.23 25.82
C VAL A 386 -21.73 -29.28 26.91
N ILE A 387 -21.84 -28.84 28.16
CA ILE A 387 -21.95 -29.68 29.36
C ILE A 387 -23.23 -29.30 30.11
N SER A 388 -24.03 -30.28 30.55
CA SER A 388 -25.24 -30.01 31.32
C SER A 388 -24.92 -29.52 32.75
N TRP A 389 -25.88 -28.87 33.42
CA TRP A 389 -25.69 -28.43 34.81
C TRP A 389 -25.43 -29.60 35.78
N ASP A 390 -26.07 -30.74 35.55
CA ASP A 390 -25.89 -31.91 36.40
C ASP A 390 -24.51 -32.56 36.19
N ASP A 391 -24.02 -32.61 34.94
CA ASP A 391 -22.67 -33.08 34.64
C ASP A 391 -21.61 -32.11 35.17
N PHE A 392 -21.81 -30.79 35.03
CA PHE A 392 -20.93 -29.77 35.62
C PHE A 392 -20.79 -29.95 37.15
N LYS A 393 -21.91 -30.12 37.86
CA LYS A 393 -21.89 -30.39 39.31
C LYS A 393 -21.23 -31.72 39.63
N ALA A 394 -21.44 -32.77 38.83
CA ALA A 394 -20.81 -34.07 39.04
C ALA A 394 -19.28 -33.96 38.89
N GLU A 395 -18.79 -33.36 37.81
CA GLU A 395 -17.37 -33.15 37.55
C GLU A 395 -16.71 -32.22 38.58
N SER A 396 -17.45 -31.23 39.11
CA SER A 396 -16.94 -30.30 40.13
C SER A 396 -16.56 -30.95 41.46
N LYS A 397 -16.96 -32.23 41.68
CA LYS A 397 -16.55 -33.00 42.86
C LYS A 397 -15.11 -33.50 42.76
N GLU A 398 -14.61 -33.67 41.54
CA GLU A 398 -13.26 -34.19 41.26
C GLU A 398 -12.30 -33.09 40.82
N ARG A 399 -12.81 -32.03 40.18
CA ARG A 399 -12.04 -30.90 39.65
C ARG A 399 -12.58 -29.58 40.19
N ALA A 400 -11.73 -28.57 40.33
CA ALA A 400 -12.17 -27.26 40.80
C ALA A 400 -12.83 -26.45 39.68
N LEU A 401 -14.04 -26.86 39.29
CA LEU A 401 -14.79 -26.21 38.22
C LEU A 401 -15.68 -25.09 38.76
N VAL A 402 -15.65 -23.94 38.09
CA VAL A 402 -16.50 -22.77 38.41
C VAL A 402 -17.17 -22.28 37.14
N ALA A 403 -18.49 -22.09 37.19
CA ALA A 403 -19.23 -21.50 36.09
C ALA A 403 -19.18 -19.97 36.20
N VAL A 404 -18.79 -19.28 35.14
CA VAL A 404 -18.83 -17.82 35.04
C VAL A 404 -19.32 -17.46 33.64
N HIS A 405 -20.43 -16.72 33.58
CA HIS A 405 -21.07 -16.23 32.36
C HIS A 405 -21.33 -17.35 31.32
N GLY A 406 -21.85 -18.49 31.79
CA GLY A 406 -22.17 -19.64 30.96
C GLY A 406 -20.96 -20.45 30.45
N PHE A 407 -19.73 -20.07 30.82
CA PHE A 407 -18.53 -20.86 30.56
C PHE A 407 -18.09 -21.58 31.84
N ILE A 408 -17.62 -22.82 31.67
CA ILE A 408 -17.07 -23.64 32.75
C ILE A 408 -15.55 -23.48 32.72
N HIS A 409 -14.98 -23.10 33.86
CA HIS A 409 -13.55 -22.84 34.03
C HIS A 409 -12.96 -23.86 35.00
N ASP A 410 -11.81 -24.44 34.64
CA ASP A 410 -11.03 -25.28 35.54
C ASP A 410 -10.00 -24.42 36.27
N CYS A 411 -10.33 -24.07 37.51
CA CYS A 411 -9.50 -23.20 38.34
C CYS A 411 -8.46 -23.98 39.15
N SER A 412 -8.31 -25.29 38.95
CA SER A 412 -7.50 -26.17 39.83
C SER A 412 -6.06 -25.69 40.00
N SER A 413 -5.44 -25.17 38.94
CA SER A 413 -4.07 -24.65 38.97
C SER A 413 -3.95 -23.22 39.52
N PHE A 414 -5.05 -22.51 39.73
CA PHE A 414 -5.04 -21.07 40.06
C PHE A 414 -5.57 -20.75 41.46
N ILE A 415 -6.15 -21.73 42.18
CA ILE A 415 -6.80 -21.52 43.48
C ILE A 415 -5.92 -20.77 44.48
N GLU A 416 -4.68 -21.24 44.66
CA GLU A 416 -3.75 -20.70 45.66
C GLU A 416 -3.13 -19.37 45.23
N ASP A 417 -3.10 -19.08 43.93
CA ASP A 417 -2.55 -17.85 43.35
C ASP A 417 -3.60 -16.73 43.25
N HIS A 418 -4.85 -17.00 43.60
CA HIS A 418 -5.92 -16.01 43.55
C HIS A 418 -5.66 -14.85 44.52
N PRO A 419 -5.53 -13.59 44.04
CA PRO A 419 -5.16 -12.45 44.90
C PRO A 419 -6.16 -12.13 46.02
N GLY A 420 -7.45 -12.42 45.81
CA GLY A 420 -8.48 -12.29 46.85
C GLY A 420 -8.49 -13.43 47.88
N GLY A 421 -7.61 -14.41 47.72
CA GLY A 421 -7.45 -15.58 48.57
C GLY A 421 -8.17 -16.83 48.03
N ALA A 422 -7.57 -17.99 48.29
CA ALA A 422 -8.04 -19.31 47.86
C ALA A 422 -9.46 -19.66 48.34
N HIS A 423 -9.84 -19.18 49.52
CA HIS A 423 -11.13 -19.48 50.14
C HIS A 423 -12.34 -18.99 49.31
N LEU A 424 -12.18 -17.91 48.53
CA LEU A 424 -13.23 -17.38 47.66
C LEU A 424 -13.51 -18.32 46.48
N ILE A 425 -12.46 -18.87 45.86
CA ILE A 425 -12.61 -19.84 44.77
C ILE A 425 -13.13 -21.17 45.32
N LYS A 426 -12.59 -21.66 46.44
CA LYS A 426 -13.04 -22.92 47.08
C LYS A 426 -14.54 -22.89 47.41
N ARG A 427 -15.08 -21.75 47.81
CA ARG A 427 -16.53 -21.56 48.05
C ARG A 427 -17.36 -21.59 46.76
N ALA A 428 -16.78 -21.21 45.63
CA ALA A 428 -17.47 -21.10 44.34
C ALA A 428 -17.43 -22.39 43.50
N ILE A 429 -16.68 -23.41 43.91
CA ILE A 429 -16.59 -24.69 43.19
C ILE A 429 -17.99 -25.32 43.04
N GLY A 430 -18.33 -25.72 41.81
CA GLY A 430 -19.62 -26.33 41.47
C GLY A 430 -20.80 -25.35 41.46
N THR A 431 -20.54 -24.04 41.49
CA THR A 431 -21.57 -22.99 41.46
C THR A 431 -21.35 -22.00 40.32
N ASP A 432 -22.37 -21.20 40.04
CA ASP A 432 -22.28 -20.04 39.15
C ASP A 432 -21.79 -18.82 39.95
N ALA A 433 -20.57 -18.37 39.67
CA ALA A 433 -19.93 -17.23 40.32
C ALA A 433 -20.02 -15.93 39.51
N THR A 434 -20.87 -15.88 38.48
CA THR A 434 -21.01 -14.71 37.58
C THR A 434 -21.25 -13.42 38.35
N THR A 435 -22.24 -13.39 39.25
CA THR A 435 -22.56 -12.18 40.01
C THR A 435 -21.38 -11.72 40.86
N ALA A 436 -20.66 -12.65 41.50
CA ALA A 436 -19.50 -12.31 42.32
C ALA A 436 -18.34 -11.73 41.50
N PHE A 437 -18.14 -12.26 40.29
CA PHE A 437 -17.05 -11.88 39.38
C PHE A 437 -17.27 -10.54 38.66
N PHE A 438 -18.52 -10.20 38.34
CA PHE A 438 -18.91 -8.98 37.62
C PHE A 438 -19.45 -7.87 38.55
N GLY A 439 -18.77 -7.63 39.68
CA GLY A 439 -19.06 -6.48 40.54
C GLY A 439 -20.05 -6.70 41.69
N GLY A 440 -20.63 -7.89 41.85
CA GLY A 440 -21.42 -8.23 43.05
C GLY A 440 -20.56 -8.43 44.31
N VAL A 441 -19.29 -8.82 44.13
CA VAL A 441 -18.28 -8.84 45.21
C VAL A 441 -17.07 -8.01 44.79
N TYR A 442 -16.55 -8.27 43.59
CA TYR A 442 -15.45 -7.50 43.02
C TYR A 442 -15.64 -7.41 41.52
N ASP A 443 -15.43 -6.22 40.96
CA ASP A 443 -15.47 -6.01 39.51
C ASP A 443 -14.07 -6.29 38.94
N HIS A 444 -13.90 -7.47 38.35
CA HIS A 444 -12.58 -7.96 37.96
C HIS A 444 -12.01 -7.17 36.78
N SER A 445 -10.69 -6.94 36.80
CA SER A 445 -10.01 -6.23 35.71
C SER A 445 -9.94 -7.05 34.42
N ASN A 446 -9.76 -6.39 33.27
CA ASN A 446 -9.55 -7.07 31.97
C ASN A 446 -8.47 -8.16 32.00
N ALA A 447 -7.42 -7.99 32.80
CA ALA A 447 -6.37 -9.01 32.96
C ALA A 447 -6.90 -10.28 33.64
N ALA A 448 -7.74 -10.14 34.67
CA ALA A 448 -8.39 -11.26 35.34
C ALA A 448 -9.41 -11.96 34.41
N HIS A 449 -10.14 -11.20 33.58
CA HIS A 449 -11.01 -11.77 32.56
C HIS A 449 -10.22 -12.59 31.52
N ASN A 450 -9.10 -12.04 31.02
CA ASN A 450 -8.24 -12.75 30.05
C ASN A 450 -7.67 -14.05 30.63
N MET A 451 -7.20 -14.01 31.89
CA MET A 451 -6.66 -15.19 32.56
C MET A 451 -7.76 -16.23 32.83
N LEU A 452 -8.94 -15.80 33.27
CA LEU A 452 -10.09 -16.69 33.44
C LEU A 452 -10.46 -17.38 32.13
N ALA A 453 -10.46 -16.65 31.01
CA ALA A 453 -10.77 -17.23 29.70
C ALA A 453 -9.79 -18.36 29.30
N MET A 454 -8.52 -18.28 29.71
CA MET A 454 -7.52 -19.35 29.44
C MET A 454 -7.86 -20.67 30.17
N MET A 455 -8.67 -20.61 31.23
CA MET A 455 -9.09 -21.76 32.03
C MET A 455 -10.40 -22.40 31.52
N ARG A 456 -10.95 -21.95 30.37
CA ARG A 456 -12.19 -22.49 29.81
C ARG A 456 -12.03 -23.96 29.40
N VAL A 457 -12.94 -24.79 29.90
CA VAL A 457 -13.00 -26.23 29.59
C VAL A 457 -14.35 -26.68 29.03
N GLY A 458 -15.40 -25.87 29.11
CA GLY A 458 -16.72 -26.17 28.56
C GLY A 458 -17.66 -24.97 28.52
N ILE A 459 -18.81 -25.17 27.89
CA ILE A 459 -19.95 -24.24 27.87
C ILE A 459 -21.09 -24.93 28.61
N LEU A 460 -21.79 -24.20 29.48
CA LEU A 460 -22.92 -24.73 30.21
C LEU A 460 -24.17 -24.75 29.32
N ASP A 461 -24.80 -25.92 29.20
CA ASP A 461 -26.05 -26.10 28.42
C ASP A 461 -27.17 -25.25 29.02
N GLY A 462 -27.88 -24.50 28.17
CA GLY A 462 -28.88 -23.52 28.59
C GLY A 462 -28.34 -22.18 29.10
N GLY A 463 -27.02 -21.99 29.15
CA GLY A 463 -26.39 -20.72 29.55
C GLY A 463 -26.25 -20.57 31.08
N MET A 464 -26.55 -19.39 31.63
CA MET A 464 -26.47 -19.14 33.07
C MET A 464 -27.57 -19.89 33.85
N GLU A 465 -27.30 -20.27 35.11
CA GLU A 465 -28.35 -20.79 35.99
C GLU A 465 -29.31 -19.66 36.36
N VAL A 466 -30.46 -19.57 35.67
CA VAL A 466 -31.42 -18.51 35.95
C VAL A 466 -32.21 -18.85 37.21
N GLU A 467 -32.06 -18.03 38.26
CA GLU A 467 -32.74 -18.16 39.57
C GLU A 467 -34.26 -18.45 39.46
N HIS A 468 -34.94 -18.01 38.40
CA HIS A 468 -36.38 -18.28 38.21
C HIS A 468 -36.72 -19.75 37.90
N LEU A 469 -35.75 -20.57 37.48
CA LEU A 469 -35.91 -22.00 37.23
C LEU A 469 -35.78 -22.84 38.51
N LYS A 470 -35.38 -22.24 39.64
CA LYS A 470 -35.28 -22.92 40.95
C LYS A 470 -36.64 -23.19 41.64
N ARG A 471 -37.78 -22.86 41.01
CA ARG A 471 -39.10 -23.24 41.56
C ARG A 471 -39.41 -24.70 41.22
N ARG A 472 -39.24 -25.58 42.22
CA ARG A 472 -39.69 -26.99 42.16
C ARG A 472 -41.19 -27.06 41.81
N PRO A 473 -41.63 -28.09 41.07
CA PRO A 473 -43.04 -28.37 40.86
C PRO A 473 -43.61 -29.03 42.11
N ALA A 474 -44.35 -28.28 42.92
CA ALA A 474 -45.27 -28.84 43.90
C ALA A 474 -46.41 -27.85 44.16
N GLU A 475 -47.62 -28.42 44.18
CA GLU A 475 -48.89 -27.85 44.64
C GLU A 475 -49.73 -27.08 43.61
N SER A 476 -50.53 -27.90 42.91
CA SER A 476 -51.89 -27.61 42.48
C SER A 476 -52.70 -26.81 43.51
N VAL A 477 -53.48 -25.83 43.06
CA VAL A 477 -54.97 -25.86 43.01
C VAL A 477 -55.49 -24.45 42.62
N ALA A 478 -56.30 -24.46 41.57
CA ALA A 478 -57.36 -23.55 41.14
C ALA A 478 -57.57 -22.17 41.81
N SER A 479 -57.77 -21.13 40.98
CA SER A 479 -59.12 -20.57 40.74
C SER A 479 -59.15 -19.45 39.69
N SER A 480 -60.10 -19.59 38.75
CA SER A 480 -60.91 -18.55 38.05
C SER A 480 -60.19 -17.46 37.24
N ALA A 481 -60.32 -17.44 35.90
CA ALA A 481 -61.41 -16.81 35.11
C ALA A 481 -61.39 -15.26 35.26
N THR A 482 -61.40 -14.39 34.25
CA THR A 482 -61.87 -14.42 32.85
C THR A 482 -61.55 -13.05 32.22
N ASN A 483 -61.49 -13.01 30.88
CA ASN A 483 -61.83 -11.88 29.98
C ASN A 483 -60.93 -10.62 29.91
N SER A 484 -60.23 -10.52 28.78
CA SER A 484 -60.10 -9.28 27.99
C SER A 484 -61.44 -9.01 27.24
N PRO A 485 -61.70 -7.88 26.52
CA PRO A 485 -60.72 -6.92 25.98
C PRO A 485 -61.16 -5.43 25.78
N VAL A 486 -60.21 -4.63 25.28
CA VAL A 486 -60.32 -3.37 24.48
C VAL A 486 -60.92 -2.09 25.12
N SER A 487 -60.15 -1.00 25.20
CA SER A 487 -60.27 0.16 24.28
C SER A 487 -59.59 1.45 24.76
N SER A 488 -58.97 2.12 23.76
CA SER A 488 -58.87 3.57 23.52
C SER A 488 -58.30 4.52 24.58
N ALA A 489 -57.08 5.00 24.27
CA ALA A 489 -56.72 6.40 24.02
C ALA A 489 -57.33 7.52 24.87
N SER A 490 -56.47 8.33 25.48
CA SER A 490 -56.54 9.80 25.37
C SER A 490 -55.25 10.43 25.89
N ALA A 491 -54.74 11.39 25.12
CA ALA A 491 -53.60 12.23 25.43
C ALA A 491 -54.06 13.54 26.07
N SER A 492 -53.22 14.09 26.95
CA SER A 492 -53.18 15.52 27.33
C SER A 492 -51.77 15.78 27.89
N SER A 493 -50.88 16.44 27.14
CA SER A 493 -50.69 17.90 27.01
C SER A 493 -50.17 18.56 28.30
N VAL A 494 -48.90 18.98 28.31
CA VAL A 494 -48.45 20.31 28.76
C VAL A 494 -47.05 20.57 28.16
N ASP A 495 -46.92 21.64 27.37
CA ASP A 495 -45.68 22.35 27.06
C ASP A 495 -45.45 23.44 28.12
N ILE A 496 -44.22 23.60 28.62
CA ILE A 496 -43.63 24.92 28.96
C ILE A 496 -42.13 24.88 28.67
N GLN A 497 -41.69 25.98 28.07
CA GLN A 497 -40.42 26.23 27.41
C GLN A 497 -39.34 26.85 28.34
N SER A 498 -38.11 26.73 27.86
CA SER A 498 -36.92 27.57 28.10
C SER A 498 -35.92 27.09 29.16
N LEU A 499 -34.74 26.69 28.67
CA LEU A 499 -33.48 27.40 28.89
C LEU A 499 -32.47 26.98 27.81
N ALA A 500 -31.91 27.98 27.15
CA ALA A 500 -30.82 27.85 26.22
C ALA A 500 -29.50 27.77 27.00
N ASP A 501 -28.67 26.76 26.71
CA ASP A 501 -27.29 26.91 26.24
C ASP A 501 -26.54 25.57 26.38
N GLN A 502 -25.67 25.33 25.41
CA GLN A 502 -24.59 24.32 25.33
C GLN A 502 -24.81 23.10 24.42
N ASP A 503 -23.91 23.05 23.42
CA ASP A 503 -23.36 21.91 22.69
C ASP A 503 -24.11 21.32 21.47
N GLU A 504 -23.74 21.84 20.29
CA GLU A 504 -24.02 21.27 18.97
C GLU A 504 -23.03 20.13 18.60
N ASP A 505 -23.09 18.98 19.27
CA ASP A 505 -22.40 17.76 18.81
C ASP A 505 -23.27 16.48 18.78
N ASP A 506 -24.54 16.54 19.21
CA ASP A 506 -25.40 15.34 19.33
C ASP A 506 -26.41 15.10 18.19
N ARG A 507 -26.41 15.93 17.13
CA ARG A 507 -27.44 15.83 16.05
C ARG A 507 -27.16 14.84 14.93
N LEU A 508 -26.08 14.06 14.98
CA LEU A 508 -25.79 13.02 13.97
C LEU A 508 -25.98 11.58 14.48
N TYR A 509 -26.24 11.37 15.77
CA TYR A 509 -26.39 10.03 16.34
C TYR A 509 -27.84 9.53 16.43
N GLN A 510 -28.84 10.42 16.41
CA GLN A 510 -30.25 10.01 16.55
C GLN A 510 -31.01 9.75 15.24
N THR A 511 -30.48 10.12 14.07
CA THR A 511 -31.21 9.95 12.81
C THR A 511 -31.07 8.55 12.19
N GLN A 512 -30.30 7.64 12.81
CA GLN A 512 -30.04 6.29 12.29
C GLN A 512 -30.77 5.15 13.04
N LEU A 513 -31.52 5.46 14.11
CA LEU A 513 -32.24 4.46 14.91
C LEU A 513 -33.72 4.28 14.55
N ASN A 514 -34.30 5.14 13.70
CA ASN A 514 -35.73 5.12 13.37
C ASN A 514 -36.09 4.53 11.99
N SER A 515 -35.20 3.78 11.33
CA SER A 515 -35.47 3.18 10.00
C SER A 515 -35.51 1.66 9.94
N GLN A 516 -35.50 0.94 11.06
CA GLN A 516 -35.67 -0.51 11.05
C GLN A 516 -37.13 -0.89 11.32
N GLY A 517 -37.83 -1.29 10.26
CA GLY A 517 -39.12 -2.00 10.35
C GLY A 517 -38.98 -3.36 11.05
N PRO A 518 -40.11 -4.03 11.37
CA PRO A 518 -40.10 -5.25 12.17
C PRO A 518 -39.36 -6.39 11.46
N VAL A 519 -38.34 -6.94 12.13
CA VAL A 519 -37.56 -8.10 11.69
C VAL A 519 -38.43 -9.37 11.76
N PRO A 520 -38.47 -10.22 10.72
CA PRO A 520 -39.24 -11.47 10.75
C PRO A 520 -38.62 -12.47 11.75
N LYS A 521 -39.47 -13.08 12.58
CA LYS A 521 -39.08 -14.18 13.49
C LYS A 521 -38.63 -15.39 12.66
N ALA A 522 -37.41 -15.86 12.89
CA ALA A 522 -36.90 -17.10 12.33
C ALA A 522 -37.68 -18.32 12.86
N PRO A 523 -37.87 -19.38 12.05
CA PRO A 523 -38.60 -20.57 12.46
C PRO A 523 -37.83 -21.37 13.53
N PHE A 524 -38.59 -22.00 14.43
CA PHE A 524 -38.10 -22.86 15.51
C PHE A 524 -37.18 -23.97 14.98
N GLY A 525 -35.97 -24.11 15.57
CA GLY A 525 -35.14 -25.30 15.40
C GLY A 525 -33.67 -25.11 14.98
N GLN A 526 -33.05 -23.92 15.15
CA GLN A 526 -31.59 -23.77 15.02
C GLN A 526 -30.96 -23.35 16.34
N PRO A 527 -29.76 -23.85 16.71
CA PRO A 527 -29.08 -23.48 17.93
C PRO A 527 -28.64 -22.00 17.82
N GLN A 528 -29.33 -21.13 18.56
CA GLN A 528 -28.87 -19.77 18.79
C GLN A 528 -27.96 -19.76 20.01
N ALA A 529 -26.66 -19.77 19.78
CA ALA A 529 -25.67 -19.32 20.75
C ALA A 529 -24.43 -18.79 20.02
N GLN A 530 -24.50 -17.55 19.54
CA GLN A 530 -23.32 -16.70 19.45
C GLN A 530 -23.53 -15.55 20.43
N VAL A 531 -23.20 -15.80 21.69
CA VAL A 531 -23.04 -14.71 22.67
C VAL A 531 -21.65 -14.14 22.41
N ALA A 532 -21.60 -13.03 21.67
CA ALA A 532 -20.37 -12.25 21.55
C ALA A 532 -20.01 -11.73 22.95
N ASP A 533 -18.94 -12.26 23.52
CA ASP A 533 -18.38 -11.81 24.79
C ASP A 533 -17.72 -10.44 24.55
N ARG A 534 -18.36 -9.37 25.04
CA ARG A 534 -17.96 -7.95 24.87
C ARG A 534 -16.54 -7.68 25.39
N TRP A 535 -15.98 -8.60 26.17
CA TRP A 535 -14.72 -8.45 26.89
C TRP A 535 -13.60 -9.34 26.34
N THR A 536 -13.92 -10.30 25.48
CA THR A 536 -12.91 -10.85 24.57
C THR A 536 -12.76 -9.93 23.37
N LEU A 537 -11.52 -9.61 22.98
CA LEU A 537 -11.18 -8.97 21.71
C LEU A 537 -11.51 -9.94 20.54
N SER A 538 -12.78 -10.28 20.35
CA SER A 538 -13.24 -10.96 19.15
C SER A 538 -13.54 -9.88 18.11
N VAL A 539 -12.58 -9.59 17.25
CA VAL A 539 -12.92 -9.05 15.93
C VAL A 539 -13.76 -10.14 15.26
N PRO A 540 -15.02 -9.89 14.87
CA PRO A 540 -15.80 -10.87 14.15
C PRO A 540 -15.04 -11.28 12.88
N PRO A 541 -14.96 -12.57 12.54
CA PRO A 541 -14.51 -12.97 11.21
C PRO A 541 -15.64 -12.70 10.20
N SER A 542 -16.07 -11.45 10.07
CA SER A 542 -16.84 -11.02 8.92
C SER A 542 -15.85 -10.85 7.76
N GLU A 543 -15.90 -11.81 6.86
CA GLU A 543 -15.06 -11.93 5.66
C GLU A 543 -13.57 -12.10 5.95
N LYS A 544 -13.18 -13.34 6.30
CA LYS A 544 -11.87 -13.85 5.88
C LYS A 544 -11.82 -13.71 4.34
N TRP A 545 -11.27 -12.61 3.85
CA TRP A 545 -10.58 -12.63 2.57
C TRP A 545 -9.49 -13.67 2.73
N ARG A 546 -9.79 -14.89 2.28
CA ARG A 546 -8.77 -15.91 2.08
C ARG A 546 -7.93 -15.38 0.93
N ILE A 547 -6.94 -14.54 1.23
CA ILE A 547 -5.81 -14.37 0.35
C ILE A 547 -5.22 -15.77 0.29
N VAL A 548 -5.58 -16.52 -0.76
CA VAL A 548 -4.88 -17.75 -1.09
C VAL A 548 -3.44 -17.29 -1.35
N PRO A 549 -2.44 -17.70 -0.56
CA PRO A 549 -1.07 -17.50 -0.97
C PRO A 549 -0.93 -18.30 -2.27
N THR A 550 -0.97 -17.62 -3.41
CA THR A 550 -0.37 -18.18 -4.62
C THR A 550 1.07 -18.40 -4.24
N VAL A 551 1.47 -19.67 -4.17
CA VAL A 551 2.82 -20.14 -3.92
C VAL A 551 3.81 -19.12 -4.49
N PRO A 552 4.65 -18.49 -3.65
CA PRO A 552 5.76 -17.71 -4.18
C PRO A 552 6.58 -18.65 -5.03
N GLU A 553 6.64 -18.40 -6.34
CA GLU A 553 7.69 -18.99 -7.16
C GLU A 553 9.02 -18.69 -6.45
N ILE A 554 9.68 -19.78 -6.11
CA ILE A 554 10.89 -19.87 -5.29
C ILE A 554 11.92 -18.88 -5.82
N ARG A 555 12.32 -17.91 -4.97
CA ARG A 555 13.50 -17.08 -5.18
C ARG A 555 14.75 -17.92 -4.84
N PRO A 556 15.68 -18.18 -5.78
CA PRO A 556 17.04 -18.58 -5.42
C PRO A 556 17.84 -17.29 -5.15
N GLY A 557 18.23 -17.04 -3.90
CA GLY A 557 19.09 -15.89 -3.60
C GLY A 557 19.24 -15.41 -2.15
N LEU A 558 18.68 -16.11 -1.15
CA LEU A 558 18.85 -15.75 0.26
C LEU A 558 19.20 -16.99 1.10
N LEU A 559 20.40 -17.51 0.85
CA LEU A 559 21.14 -18.31 1.83
C LEU A 559 22.50 -17.64 2.00
N GLY A 560 22.61 -16.86 3.07
CA GLY A 560 23.84 -16.15 3.39
C GLY A 560 23.70 -15.39 4.70
N ARG A 561 24.04 -16.09 5.80
CA ARG A 561 24.31 -15.60 7.16
C ARG A 561 23.11 -15.49 8.12
N SER A 562 22.87 -16.57 8.85
CA SER A 562 22.59 -16.51 10.29
C SER A 562 22.79 -17.88 10.95
N HIS A 563 24.03 -18.27 11.25
CA HIS A 563 24.31 -19.26 12.29
C HIS A 563 25.67 -18.95 12.91
N SER A 564 25.64 -18.20 14.01
CA SER A 564 26.62 -18.31 15.10
C SER A 564 26.15 -17.41 16.24
N LEU A 565 25.49 -18.00 17.23
CA LEU A 565 25.52 -17.61 18.65
C LEU A 565 24.41 -18.38 19.36
N GLU A 566 24.69 -19.60 19.80
CA GLU A 566 24.23 -20.07 21.11
C GLU A 566 25.21 -21.10 21.69
N LYS A 567 25.88 -20.64 22.75
CA LYS A 567 26.19 -21.36 24.01
C LYS A 567 27.10 -22.60 23.95
N ILE A 568 28.37 -22.36 24.27
CA ILE A 568 29.19 -23.24 25.11
C ILE A 568 29.19 -22.63 26.53
N THR A 569 28.62 -23.31 27.53
CA THR A 569 29.33 -23.80 28.73
C THR A 569 28.39 -24.24 29.87
N ARG A 570 28.87 -25.30 30.55
CA ARG A 570 28.49 -25.93 31.83
C ARG A 570 27.35 -26.96 31.78
N ALA A 571 27.51 -28.18 32.30
CA ALA A 571 28.64 -28.90 32.88
C ALA A 571 28.29 -30.40 32.99
N ASP A 572 29.32 -31.25 32.96
CA ASP A 572 29.43 -32.60 33.53
C ASP A 572 28.29 -33.63 33.31
N SER A 573 28.59 -34.68 32.53
CA SER A 573 28.84 -36.01 33.12
C SER A 573 29.18 -37.06 32.05
N ARG A 574 30.42 -37.57 32.17
CA ARG A 574 30.86 -38.99 32.06
C ARG A 574 30.61 -39.80 30.78
N GLY A 575 31.70 -40.42 30.34
CA GLY A 575 31.78 -41.62 29.51
C GLY A 575 31.88 -41.31 28.02
N GLU A 576 32.78 -41.86 27.22
CA GLU A 576 33.87 -42.83 27.36
C GLU A 576 34.40 -42.95 25.91
N THR A 577 35.73 -43.06 25.71
CA THR A 577 36.44 -43.82 24.63
C THR A 577 36.02 -43.65 23.15
N SER A 578 36.85 -43.57 22.12
CA SER A 578 38.30 -43.72 21.88
C SER A 578 38.51 -43.55 20.36
N GLU A 579 39.75 -43.23 19.95
CA GLU A 579 40.34 -43.56 18.63
C GLU A 579 39.81 -42.82 17.37
N LEU A 580 40.55 -42.48 16.31
CA LEU A 580 41.98 -42.45 15.93
C LEU A 580 42.02 -41.85 14.49
N ILE A 581 43.11 -41.14 14.13
CA ILE A 581 43.68 -40.96 12.75
C ILE A 581 42.91 -40.00 11.82
N GLY A 582 43.48 -38.88 11.31
CA GLY A 582 44.53 -38.77 10.26
C GLY A 582 43.85 -38.82 8.88
N GLU A 583 44.07 -37.97 7.86
CA GLU A 583 45.19 -37.17 7.39
C GLU A 583 44.72 -36.02 6.47
N LYS A 584 45.67 -35.15 6.17
CA LYS A 584 45.67 -34.04 5.20
C LYS A 584 45.48 -34.48 3.74
N ALA A 585 44.75 -33.65 2.97
CA ALA A 585 45.16 -33.10 1.67
C ALA A 585 44.35 -31.84 1.38
#